data_AF-A0A2S1FXD5-F1
#
_entry.id   AF-A0A2S1FXD5-F1
#
_cell.length_a   1.000
_cell.length_b   1.000
_cell.length_c   1.000
_cell.angle_alpha   90.00
_cell.angle_beta   90.00
_cell.angle_gamma   90.00
#
_symmetry.space_group_name_H-M   'P 1'
#
loop_
_entity.id
_entity.type
_entity.pdbx_description
1 polymer ?
#
loop_
_entity_poly.entity_id
_entity_poly.type
_entity_poly.pdbx_seq_one_letter_code
_entity_poly.pdbx_strand_id
1 'polypeptide(L)' 'MSRNKTYIRELNSNINIGILKHLYNNGIIVGTKILSQNDTVIIIELNDYTRIWMLPEELNINEMIQKNYNSTRTY' A
#
# COMPACT_ATOMS: atom_id res chain seq x y z
N MET A 1 -10.07 -17.73 3.09
CA MET A 1 -8.95 -16.88 2.64
C MET A 1 -8.80 -15.72 3.60
N SER A 2 -7.65 -15.58 4.25
CA SER A 2 -7.41 -14.48 5.21
C SER A 2 -7.35 -13.15 4.45
N ARG A 3 -8.25 -12.22 4.77
CA ARG A 3 -8.19 -10.85 4.24
C ARG A 3 -7.11 -10.10 5.02
N ASN A 4 -5.99 -9.86 4.36
CA ASN A 4 -4.88 -9.10 4.90
C ASN A 4 -5.29 -7.63 5.05
N LYS A 5 -5.72 -7.25 6.26
CA LYS A 5 -6.04 -5.87 6.60
C LYS A 5 -4.76 -5.04 6.62
N THR A 6 -4.80 -3.91 5.96
CA THR A 6 -3.71 -2.92 5.92
C THR A 6 -4.32 -1.54 6.17
N TYR A 7 -3.57 -0.65 6.81
CA TYR A 7 -3.97 0.74 6.98
C TYR A 7 -2.82 1.67 6.61
N ILE A 8 -3.19 2.87 6.19
CA ILE A 8 -2.24 3.91 5.81
C ILE A 8 -1.61 4.47 7.08
N ARG A 9 -0.27 4.41 7.17
CA ARG A 9 0.47 4.74 8.39
C ARG A 9 0.98 6.17 8.37
N GLU A 10 1.72 6.51 7.33
CA GLU A 10 2.47 7.75 7.23
C GLU A 10 2.57 8.15 5.77
N LEU A 11 2.45 9.45 5.52
CA LEU A 11 2.49 10.04 4.19
C LEU A 11 3.71 10.95 4.11
N ASN A 12 4.53 10.79 3.08
CA ASN A 12 5.59 11.75 2.79
C ASN A 12 4.98 13.16 2.62
N SER A 13 5.67 14.19 3.11
CA SER A 13 5.16 15.57 3.19
C SER A 13 4.81 16.21 1.84
N ASN A 14 5.29 15.65 0.73
CA ASN A 14 4.98 16.11 -0.64
C ASN A 14 3.71 15.47 -1.24
N ILE A 15 2.90 14.77 -0.44
CA ILE A 15 1.74 14.02 -0.92
C ILE A 15 0.52 14.90 -1.20
N ASN A 16 -0.21 14.52 -2.25
CA ASN A 16 -1.45 15.14 -2.68
C ASN A 16 -2.49 15.16 -1.54
N ILE A 17 -3.08 16.34 -1.28
CA ILE A 17 -4.08 16.54 -0.21
C ILE A 17 -5.30 15.63 -0.32
N GLY A 18 -5.61 15.13 -1.52
CA GLY A 18 -6.66 14.16 -1.76
C GLY A 18 -6.38 12.78 -1.16
N ILE A 19 -5.12 12.43 -0.86
CA ILE A 19 -4.73 11.16 -0.23
C ILE A 19 -4.79 11.28 1.30
N LEU A 20 -4.55 12.47 1.86
CA LEU A 20 -4.63 12.73 3.31
C LEU A 20 -5.98 12.33 3.91
N LYS A 21 -7.08 12.47 3.15
CA LYS A 21 -8.43 12.05 3.60
C LYS A 21 -8.58 10.54 3.84
N HIS A 22 -7.61 9.74 3.39
CA HIS A 22 -7.59 8.30 3.54
C HIS A 22 -6.63 7.83 4.64
N LEU A 23 -5.91 8.75 5.30
CA LEU A 23 -4.98 8.41 6.38
C LEU A 23 -5.71 7.63 7.49
N TYR A 24 -5.08 6.56 7.98
CA TYR A 24 -5.65 5.63 8.97
C TYR A 24 -6.91 4.86 8.54
N ASN A 25 -7.36 5.00 7.29
CA ASN A 25 -8.41 4.13 6.80
C ASN A 25 -7.89 2.72 6.59
N ASN A 26 -8.73 1.76 6.97
CA ASN A 26 -8.51 0.35 6.70
C ASN A 26 -8.84 0.06 5.23
N GLY A 27 -8.04 -0.80 4.62
CA GLY A 27 -8.27 -1.34 3.29
C GLY A 27 -7.77 -2.77 3.15
N ILE A 28 -8.03 -3.32 1.98
CA ILE A 28 -7.60 -4.66 1.58
C ILE A 28 -6.62 -4.51 0.42
N ILE A 29 -5.50 -5.22 0.51
CA ILE A 29 -4.57 -5.31 -0.62
C ILE A 29 -5.23 -6.14 -1.72
N VAL A 30 -5.38 -5.55 -2.90
CA VAL A 30 -6.03 -6.19 -4.07
C VAL A 30 -5.07 -6.43 -5.22
N GLY A 31 -3.84 -5.91 -5.16
CA GLY A 31 -2.81 -6.15 -6.16
C GLY A 31 -1.58 -5.29 -5.97
N THR A 32 -0.72 -5.29 -6.97
CA THR A 32 0.49 -4.46 -7.05
C THR A 32 0.58 -3.82 -8.43
N LYS A 33 1.32 -2.71 -8.54
CA LYS A 33 1.63 -2.05 -9.80
C LYS A 33 3.11 -1.70 -9.86
N ILE A 34 3.72 -1.96 -11.00
CA ILE A 34 5.11 -1.57 -11.29
C ILE A 34 5.08 -0.16 -11.88
N LEU A 35 5.78 0.78 -11.25
CA LEU A 35 5.95 2.16 -11.73
C LEU A 35 7.25 2.32 -12.51
N SER A 36 8.31 1.67 -12.05
CA SER A 36 9.64 1.64 -12.66
C SER A 36 10.30 0.29 -12.37
N GLN A 37 11.48 0.01 -12.93
CA GLN A 37 12.20 -1.25 -12.71
C GLN A 37 12.38 -1.58 -11.21
N ASN A 38 12.51 -0.58 -10.34
CA ASN A 38 12.75 -0.77 -8.91
C ASN A 38 11.58 -0.36 -8.00
N ASP A 39 10.52 0.22 -8.59
CA ASP A 39 9.41 0.80 -7.85
C ASP A 39 8.14 0.00 -8.09
N THR A 40 7.84 -0.87 -7.14
CA THR A 40 6.55 -1.56 -7.06
C THR A 40 5.73 -0.95 -5.93
N VAL A 41 4.50 -0.55 -6.25
CA VAL A 41 3.51 -0.04 -5.30
C VAL A 41 2.41 -1.06 -5.04
N ILE A 42 1.80 -0.99 -3.86
CA ILE A 42 0.69 -1.84 -3.45
C ILE A 42 -0.62 -1.13 -3.77
N ILE A 43 -1.57 -1.85 -4.34
CA ILE A 43 -2.93 -1.36 -4.59
C ILE A 43 -3.82 -1.78 -3.43
N ILE A 44 -4.42 -0.79 -2.77
CA ILE A 44 -5.34 -0.97 -1.65
C ILE A 44 -6.73 -0.54 -2.10
N GLU A 45 -7.70 -1.40 -1.87
CA GLU A 45 -9.12 -1.08 -1.99
C GLU A 45 -9.68 -0.72 -0.60
N LEU A 46 -10.29 0.46 -0.51
CA LEU A 46 -10.95 0.97 0.67
C LEU A 46 -12.43 0.54 0.71
N ASN A 47 -13.11 0.81 1.84
CA ASN A 47 -14.51 0.42 2.04
C ASN A 47 -15.51 1.09 1.09
N ASP A 48 -15.15 2.25 0.52
CA ASP A 48 -15.93 2.98 -0.47
C ASP A 48 -15.60 2.54 -1.92
N TYR A 49 -14.88 1.43 -2.09
CA TYR A 49 -14.36 0.92 -3.36
C TYR A 49 -13.35 1.87 -4.05
N THR A 50 -12.93 2.94 -3.36
CA THR A 50 -11.81 3.75 -3.84
C THR A 50 -10.55 2.90 -3.80
N ARG A 51 -9.79 2.94 -4.90
CA ARG A 51 -8.49 2.27 -5.00
C ARG A 51 -7.38 3.30 -4.98
N ILE A 52 -6.46 3.11 -4.06
CA ILE A 52 -5.24 3.92 -3.94
C ILE A 52 -4.03 3.01 -4.12
N TRP A 53 -2.96 3.56 -4.66
CA TRP A 53 -1.68 2.88 -4.78
C TRP A 53 -0.66 3.62 -3.94
N MET A 54 0.06 2.89 -3.10
CA MET A 54 0.99 3.46 -2.13
C MET A 54 2.28 2.66 -2.10
N LEU A 55 3.35 3.32 -1.71
CA LEU A 55 4.59 2.65 -1.40
C LEU A 55 4.39 1.78 -0.15
N PRO A 56 4.91 0.55 -0.11
CA PRO A 56 4.80 -0.31 1.07
C PRO A 56 5.33 0.34 2.35
N GLU A 57 6.32 1.20 2.24
CA GLU A 57 6.88 1.95 3.35
C GLU A 57 5.89 2.94 3.98
N GLU A 58 4.88 3.40 3.23
CA GLU A 58 3.81 4.31 3.67
C GLU A 58 2.68 3.56 4.41
N LEU A 59 2.75 2.22 4.43
CA LEU A 59 1.71 1.34 4.92
C LEU A 59 2.16 0.62 6.19
N ASN A 60 1.21 0.41 7.12
CA ASN A 60 1.42 -0.56 8.18
C ASN A 60 0.88 -1.92 7.73
N ILE A 61 1.79 -2.76 7.25
CA ILE A 61 1.49 -4.08 6.69
C ILE A 61 2.04 -5.17 7.61
N ASN A 62 1.34 -6.30 7.71
CA ASN A 62 1.85 -7.46 8.44
C ASN A 62 3.18 -7.96 7.87
N GLU A 63 4.08 -8.43 8.74
CA GLU A 63 5.47 -8.84 8.41
C GLU A 63 5.55 -9.89 7.29
N MET A 64 4.58 -10.81 7.19
CA MET A 64 4.52 -11.79 6.09
C MET A 64 4.38 -11.14 4.72
N ILE A 65 3.62 -10.06 4.62
CA ILE A 65 3.38 -9.35 3.35
C ILE A 65 4.61 -8.53 2.99
N GLN A 66 5.26 -7.96 4.01
CA GLN A 66 6.50 -7.20 3.84
C GLN A 66 7.65 -8.08 3.35
N LYS A 67 7.77 -9.33 3.84
CA LYS A 67 8.75 -10.31 3.33
C LYS A 67 8.53 -10.64 1.85
N ASN A 68 7.29 -10.89 1.45
CA ASN A 68 6.96 -11.19 0.05
C ASN A 68 7.30 -10.00 -0.86
N TYR A 69 7.00 -8.78 -0.43
CA TYR A 69 7.37 -7.57 -1.18
C TYR A 69 8.89 -7.41 -1.32
N ASN A 70 9.64 -7.58 -0.23
CA ASN A 70 11.09 -7.41 -0.27
C ASN A 70 11.77 -8.46 -1.17
N SER A 71 11.25 -9.69 -1.23
CA SER A 71 11.77 -10.73 -2.15
C SER A 71 11.58 -10.40 -3.62
N THR A 72 10.57 -9.60 -3.99
CA THR A 72 10.36 -9.15 -5.37
C THR A 72 11.24 -7.97 -5.79
N ARG A 73 11.95 -7.33 -4.86
CA ARG A 73 12.81 -6.16 -5.11
C ARG A 73 14.30 -6.48 -5.31
N THR A 74 14.71 -7.74 -5.10
CA THR A 74 16.13 -8.17 -5.11
C THR A 74 16.62 -8.78 -6.44
N TYR A 75 16.19 -8.27 -7.60
CA TYR A 75 16.72 -8.68 -8.91
C TYR A 75 17.19 -7.49 -9.73
#